data_AF-A0A940D2N3-F1
#
_entry.id   AF-A0A940D2N3-F1
#
_cell.length_a   1.000
_cell.length_b   1.000
_cell.length_c   1.000
_cell.angle_alpha   90.00
_cell.angle_beta   90.00
_cell.angle_gamma   90.00
#
_symmetry.space_group_name_H-M   'P 1'
#
loop_
_entity.id
_entity.type
_entity.pdbx_description
1 polymer ?
#
loop_
_entity_poly.entity_id
_entity_poly.type
_entity_poly.pdbx_seq_one_letter_code
_entity_poly.pdbx_strand_id
1 'polypeptide(L)'
;MAYYIRAKSYYRYALDLFKDLPKFKDNPAEFQKRAQEIFKLGMKAVWSLSYITPPEKSPEFKELWEKTVESLDPEDIPEIEKIKDILFSDRSDKEKILEGTKTFLEIIKKILQPIL
;
A
#
# COMPACT_ATOMS: atom_id res chain seq x y z
N MET A 1 4.53 -13.48 16.69
CA MET A 1 5.86 -12.86 16.50
C MET A 1 6.26 -12.76 15.02
N ALA A 2 6.29 -13.86 14.25
CA ALA A 2 6.72 -13.84 12.84
C ALA A 2 5.84 -12.98 11.90
N TYR A 3 4.54 -12.91 12.16
CA TYR A 3 3.60 -12.11 11.36
C TYR A 3 3.79 -10.59 11.53
N TYR A 4 4.11 -10.13 12.74
CA TYR A 4 4.50 -8.72 12.98
C TYR A 4 5.79 -8.34 12.23
N ILE A 5 6.78 -9.23 12.22
CA ILE A 5 8.03 -9.02 11.47
C ILE A 5 7.73 -8.89 9.98
N ARG A 6 6.86 -9.77 9.43
CA ARG A 6 6.45 -9.72 8.02
C ARG A 6 5.73 -8.42 7.67
N ALA A 7 4.78 -7.98 8.50
CA ALA A 7 4.05 -6.72 8.32
C ALA A 7 5.01 -5.52 8.32
N LYS A 8 5.93 -5.45 9.30
CA LYS A 8 6.97 -4.40 9.34
C LYS A 8 7.86 -4.40 8.11
N SER A 9 8.30 -5.59 7.67
CA SER A 9 9.18 -5.71 6.51
C SER A 9 8.51 -5.23 5.22
N TYR A 10 7.24 -5.61 4.98
CA TYR A 10 6.51 -5.11 3.81
C TYR A 10 6.29 -3.59 3.87
N TYR A 11 5.92 -3.06 5.03
CA TYR A 11 5.74 -1.62 5.19
C TYR A 11 7.05 -0.86 5.00
N ARG A 12 8.15 -1.33 5.56
CA ARG A 12 9.48 -0.72 5.37
C ARG A 12 9.91 -0.75 3.92
N TYR A 13 9.68 -1.86 3.22
CA TYR A 13 9.97 -1.96 1.80
C TYR A 13 9.12 -0.98 0.97
N ALA A 14 7.83 -0.80 1.32
CA ALA A 14 6.98 0.20 0.70
C ALA A 14 7.51 1.64 0.91
N LEU A 15 8.02 1.95 2.12
CA LEU A 15 8.63 3.24 2.42
C LEU A 15 9.93 3.47 1.63
N ASP A 16 10.76 2.45 1.50
CA ASP A 16 12.02 2.57 0.76
C ASP A 16 11.76 2.76 -0.74
N LEU A 17 10.80 2.04 -1.32
CA LEU A 17 10.34 2.28 -2.70
C LEU A 17 9.73 3.68 -2.87
N PHE A 18 9.01 4.19 -1.87
CA PHE A 18 8.47 5.55 -1.92
C PHE A 18 9.57 6.62 -1.93
N LYS A 19 10.67 6.43 -1.19
CA LYS A 19 11.83 7.34 -1.25
C LYS A 19 12.50 7.33 -2.62
N ASP A 20 12.46 6.19 -3.31
CA ASP A 20 13.00 6.04 -4.65
C ASP A 20 12.03 6.47 -5.76
N LEU A 21 10.74 6.60 -5.47
CA LEU A 21 9.70 6.98 -6.44
C LEU A 21 10.03 8.26 -7.23
N PRO A 22 10.58 9.34 -6.62
CA PRO A 22 11.00 10.53 -7.35
C PRO A 22 12.06 10.29 -8.44
N LYS A 23 12.86 9.22 -8.36
CA LYS A 23 13.89 8.89 -9.36
C LYS A 23 13.28 8.46 -10.69
N PHE A 24 12.02 8.04 -10.69
CA PHE A 24 11.30 7.58 -11.88
C PHE A 24 10.41 8.67 -12.51
N LYS A 25 10.49 9.92 -12.03
CA LYS A 25 9.65 11.03 -12.49
C LYS A 25 9.69 11.26 -14.00
N ASP A 26 10.81 10.95 -14.66
CA ASP A 26 10.99 11.15 -16.10
C ASP A 26 10.33 10.06 -16.95
N ASN A 27 9.93 8.94 -16.35
CA ASN A 27 9.21 7.84 -17.00
C ASN A 27 7.83 7.64 -16.36
N PRO A 28 6.75 8.26 -16.89
CA PRO A 28 5.42 8.20 -16.30
C PRO A 28 4.89 6.77 -16.10
N ALA A 29 5.14 5.87 -17.04
CA ALA A 29 4.68 4.49 -16.97
C ALA A 29 5.37 3.71 -15.84
N GLU A 30 6.69 3.87 -15.71
CA GLU A 30 7.43 3.26 -14.60
C GLU A 30 7.07 3.90 -13.25
N PHE A 31 6.90 5.23 -13.21
CA PHE A 31 6.45 5.94 -12.02
C PHE A 31 5.12 5.41 -11.49
N GLN A 32 4.13 5.27 -12.38
CA GLN A 32 2.82 4.73 -12.03
C GLN A 32 2.92 3.27 -11.57
N LYS A 33 3.69 2.44 -12.27
CA LYS A 33 3.92 1.04 -11.90
C LYS A 33 4.53 0.91 -10.51
N ARG A 34 5.49 1.76 -10.16
CA ARG A 34 6.12 1.80 -8.82
C ARG A 34 5.14 2.25 -7.75
N ALA A 35 4.31 3.24 -8.03
CA ALA A 35 3.27 3.68 -7.10
C ALA A 35 2.24 2.55 -6.83
N GLN A 36 1.83 1.81 -7.86
CA GLN A 36 0.98 0.63 -7.71
C GLN A 36 1.67 -0.50 -6.93
N GLU A 37 2.98 -0.68 -7.09
CA GLU A 37 3.77 -1.65 -6.33
C GLU A 37 3.80 -1.28 -4.84
N ILE A 38 4.07 -0.01 -4.51
CA ILE A 38 4.02 0.52 -3.14
C ILE A 38 2.64 0.28 -2.52
N PHE A 39 1.57 0.54 -3.29
CA PHE A 39 0.20 0.31 -2.85
C PHE A 39 -0.05 -1.16 -2.49
N LYS A 40 0.34 -2.09 -3.37
CA LYS A 40 0.22 -3.53 -3.12
C LYS A 40 1.03 -3.98 -1.90
N LEU A 41 2.22 -3.41 -1.67
CA LEU A 41 3.04 -3.74 -0.51
C LEU A 41 2.44 -3.24 0.80
N GLY A 42 1.85 -2.04 0.82
CA GLY A 42 1.12 -1.54 1.98
C GLY A 42 -0.05 -2.45 2.35
N MET A 43 -0.85 -2.89 1.36
CA MET A 43 -1.93 -3.85 1.62
C MET A 43 -1.41 -5.20 2.10
N LYS A 44 -0.30 -5.71 1.54
CA LYS A 44 0.35 -6.93 2.04
C LYS A 44 0.83 -6.79 3.49
N ALA A 45 1.26 -5.60 3.90
CA ALA A 45 1.64 -5.33 5.28
C ALA A 45 0.45 -5.49 6.23
N VAL A 46 -0.70 -4.93 5.87
CA VAL A 46 -1.96 -5.06 6.63
C VAL A 46 -2.44 -6.51 6.62
N TRP A 47 -2.54 -7.13 5.45
CA TRP A 47 -2.95 -8.53 5.29
C TRP A 47 -2.08 -9.49 6.11
N SER A 48 -0.78 -9.21 6.26
CA SER A 48 0.12 -10.02 7.07
C SER A 48 -0.21 -10.01 8.57
N LEU A 49 -0.99 -9.04 9.05
CA LEU A 49 -1.50 -9.06 10.44
C LEU A 49 -2.58 -10.12 10.64
N SER A 50 -3.34 -10.46 9.59
CA SER A 50 -4.46 -11.40 9.67
C SER A 50 -4.04 -12.86 9.63
N TYR A 51 -2.81 -13.17 9.18
CA TYR A 51 -2.34 -14.54 8.99
C TYR A 51 -1.14 -14.88 9.86
N ILE A 52 -1.38 -15.73 10.87
CA ILE A 52 -0.35 -16.25 11.77
C ILE A 52 0.60 -17.20 11.01
N THR A 53 0.08 -17.95 10.04
CA THR A 53 0.84 -18.86 9.17
C THR A 53 1.04 -18.27 7.76
N PRO A 54 2.21 -18.48 7.12
CA PRO A 54 2.38 -18.13 5.72
C PRO A 54 1.38 -18.91 4.86
N PRO A 55 0.63 -18.25 3.96
CA PRO A 55 -0.25 -18.95 3.04
C PRO A 55 0.58 -19.73 2.01
N GLU A 56 0.05 -20.84 1.51
CA GLU A 56 0.71 -21.59 0.43
C GLU A 56 0.67 -20.83 -0.91
N LYS A 57 -0.29 -19.91 -1.07
CA LYS A 57 -0.46 -19.08 -2.26
C LYS A 57 -0.32 -17.60 -1.91
N SER A 58 0.23 -16.83 -2.85
CA SER A 58 0.24 -15.38 -2.72
C SER A 58 -1.19 -14.84 -2.77
N PRO A 59 -1.57 -13.90 -1.88
CA PRO A 59 -2.92 -13.36 -1.86
C PRO A 59 -3.21 -12.58 -3.15
N GLU A 60 -4.43 -12.73 -3.65
CA GLU A 60 -4.90 -11.98 -4.81
C GLU A 60 -5.20 -10.52 -4.44
N PHE A 61 -5.22 -9.62 -5.43
CA PHE A 61 -5.49 -8.20 -5.18
C PHE A 61 -6.83 -7.98 -4.47
N LYS A 62 -7.86 -8.74 -4.85
CA LYS A 62 -9.19 -8.65 -4.24
C LYS A 62 -9.16 -8.98 -2.74
N GLU A 63 -8.46 -10.04 -2.37
CA GLU A 63 -8.31 -10.45 -0.98
C GLU A 63 -7.51 -9.43 -0.17
N LEU A 64 -6.41 -8.90 -0.74
CA LEU A 64 -5.63 -7.83 -0.13
C LEU A 64 -6.48 -6.58 0.12
N TRP A 65 -7.33 -6.22 -0.84
CA TRP A 65 -8.22 -5.08 -0.77
C TRP A 65 -9.27 -5.25 0.33
N GLU A 66 -10.01 -6.36 0.33
CA GLU A 66 -11.05 -6.66 1.32
C GLU A 66 -10.48 -6.59 2.75
N LYS A 67 -9.32 -7.24 2.99
CA LYS A 67 -8.67 -7.22 4.30
C LYS A 67 -8.16 -5.84 4.70
N THR A 68 -7.70 -5.04 3.74
CA THR A 68 -7.29 -3.67 4.02
C THR A 68 -8.50 -2.84 4.43
N VAL A 69 -9.62 -2.91 3.70
CA VAL A 69 -10.85 -2.17 4.01
C VAL A 69 -11.44 -2.59 5.36
N GLU A 70 -11.44 -3.89 5.69
CA GLU A 70 -11.87 -4.39 7.00
C GLU A 70 -11.04 -3.83 8.17
N SER A 71 -9.78 -3.46 7.91
CA SER A 71 -8.84 -2.97 8.94
C SER A 71 -8.81 -1.44 9.04
N LEU A 72 -9.57 -0.74 8.19
CA LEU A 72 -9.62 0.73 8.16
C LEU A 72 -10.73 1.26 9.07
N ASP A 73 -10.50 2.46 9.59
CA ASP A 73 -11.58 3.27 10.14
C ASP A 73 -12.53 3.70 9.01
N PRO A 74 -13.86 3.76 9.24
CA PRO A 74 -14.83 4.11 8.20
C PRO A 74 -14.56 5.45 7.49
N GLU A 75 -13.90 6.38 8.18
CA GLU A 75 -13.54 7.70 7.67
C GLU A 75 -12.40 7.65 6.64
N ASP A 76 -11.51 6.65 6.73
CA ASP A 76 -10.35 6.50 5.83
C ASP A 76 -10.70 5.67 4.56
N ILE A 77 -11.83 4.95 4.54
CA ILE A 77 -12.27 4.11 3.41
C ILE A 77 -12.45 4.92 2.10
N PRO A 78 -13.19 6.04 2.08
CA PRO A 78 -13.40 6.82 0.84
C PRO A 78 -12.08 7.38 0.28
N GLU A 79 -11.15 7.73 1.16
CA GLU A 79 -9.85 8.26 0.75
C GLU A 79 -8.98 7.17 0.10
N ILE A 80 -8.95 5.96 0.67
CA ILE A 80 -8.22 4.83 0.05
C ILE A 80 -8.85 4.41 -1.28
N GLU A 81 -10.18 4.46 -1.42
CA GLU A 81 -10.86 4.22 -2.70
C GLU A 81 -10.43 5.22 -3.78
N LYS A 82 -10.48 6.51 -3.44
CA LYS A 82 -10.02 7.58 -4.33
C LYS A 82 -8.55 7.42 -4.72
N ILE A 83 -7.69 7.05 -3.78
CA ILE A 83 -6.27 6.80 -4.06
C ILE A 83 -6.11 5.61 -5.01
N LYS A 84 -6.83 4.50 -4.79
CA LYS A 84 -6.82 3.35 -5.69
C LYS A 84 -7.18 3.78 -7.11
N ASP A 85 -8.25 4.55 -7.27
CA ASP A 85 -8.68 5.00 -8.59
C ASP A 85 -7.65 5.90 -9.26
N ILE A 86 -6.97 6.77 -8.50
CA ILE A 86 -5.85 7.57 -9.01
C ILE A 86 -4.70 6.66 -9.45
N LEU A 87 -4.29 5.69 -8.65
CA LEU A 87 -3.11 4.86 -8.95
C LEU A 87 -3.32 3.90 -10.12
N PHE A 88 -4.55 3.42 -10.31
CA PHE A 88 -4.90 2.43 -11.33
C PHE A 88 -5.60 3.01 -12.57
N SER A 89 -5.79 4.33 -12.64
CA SER A 89 -6.30 5.02 -13.83
C SER A 89 -5.19 5.32 -14.85
N ASP A 90 -5.49 5.20 -16.15
CA ASP A 90 -4.55 5.39 -17.26
C ASP A 90 -4.07 6.85 -17.44
N ARG A 91 -4.69 7.83 -16.76
CA ARG A 91 -4.44 9.28 -16.98
C ARG A 91 -4.26 10.08 -15.70
N SER A 92 -3.67 9.49 -14.67
CA SER A 92 -3.45 10.20 -13.42
C SER A 92 -2.21 11.09 -13.45
N ASP A 93 -2.38 12.29 -12.90
CA ASP A 93 -1.30 13.26 -12.77
C ASP A 93 -0.23 12.76 -11.78
N LYS A 94 1.04 13.05 -12.06
CA LYS A 94 2.18 12.59 -11.24
C LYS A 94 2.12 13.12 -9.82
N GLU A 95 1.70 14.36 -9.63
CA GLU A 95 1.58 14.98 -8.30
C GLU A 95 0.48 14.28 -7.51
N LYS A 96 -0.67 13.99 -8.15
CA LYS A 96 -1.77 13.24 -7.54
C LYS A 96 -1.35 11.81 -7.17
N ILE A 97 -0.58 11.15 -8.02
CA ILE A 97 -0.03 9.81 -7.74
C ILE A 97 0.92 9.88 -6.53
N LEU A 98 1.82 10.87 -6.49
CA LEU A 98 2.78 11.01 -5.41
C LEU A 98 2.08 11.29 -4.07
N GLU A 99 1.16 12.25 -4.07
CA GLU A 99 0.37 12.64 -2.91
C GLU A 99 -0.51 11.48 -2.45
N GLY A 100 -1.24 10.84 -3.35
CA GLY A 100 -2.07 9.67 -3.03
C GLY A 100 -1.24 8.51 -2.45
N THR A 101 -0.05 8.25 -2.99
CA THR A 101 0.86 7.22 -2.45
C THR A 101 1.32 7.58 -1.04
N LYS A 102 1.63 8.86 -0.79
CA LYS A 102 2.03 9.34 0.53
C LYS A 102 0.90 9.19 1.55
N THR A 103 -0.30 9.68 1.22
CA THR A 103 -1.49 9.59 2.06
C THR A 103 -1.83 8.14 2.38
N PHE A 104 -1.77 7.26 1.38
CA PHE A 104 -1.94 5.82 1.59
C PHE A 104 -0.94 5.26 2.62
N LEU A 105 0.35 5.56 2.49
CA LEU A 105 1.36 5.09 3.44
C LEU A 105 1.15 5.63 4.87
N GLU A 106 0.59 6.83 5.01
CA GLU A 106 0.20 7.40 6.31
C GLU A 106 -0.99 6.66 6.91
N ILE A 107 -2.02 6.34 6.12
CA ILE A 107 -3.16 5.53 6.58
C ILE A 107 -2.70 4.14 7.01
N ILE A 108 -1.89 3.46 6.19
CA ILE A 108 -1.32 2.15 6.54
C ILE A 108 -0.47 2.25 7.81
N LYS A 109 0.26 3.35 8.01
CA LYS A 109 1.02 3.60 9.25
C LYS A 109 0.11 3.59 10.49
N LYS A 110 -1.07 4.21 10.42
CA LYS A 110 -2.03 4.24 11.53
C LYS A 110 -2.45 2.83 11.92
N ILE A 111 -2.81 2.00 10.93
CA ILE A 111 -3.20 0.60 11.14
C ILE A 111 -2.07 -0.20 11.79
N LEU A 112 -0.83 0.02 11.33
CA LEU A 112 0.35 -0.69 11.82
C LEU A 112 0.94 -0.10 13.10
N GLN A 113 0.45 1.06 13.58
CA GLN A 113 1.00 1.76 14.75
C GLN A 113 1.12 0.90 16.02
N PRO A 114 0.18 -0.02 16.34
CA PRO A 114 0.30 -0.89 17.52
C PRO A 114 1.53 -1.80 17.48
N ILE A 115 2.10 -2.02 16.30
CA ILE A 115 3.20 -2.95 16.11
C ILE A 115 4.50 -2.25 15.74
N LEU A 116 4.47 -1.03 15.19
CA LEU A 116 5.64 -0.32 14.64
C LEU A 116 6.66 0.09 15.70
#